data_AF-A0A849HP98-F1
#
_entry.id   AF-A0A849HP98-F1
#
_cell.length_a   1.000
_cell.length_b   1.000
_cell.length_c   1.000
_cell.angle_alpha   90.00
_cell.angle_beta   90.00
_cell.angle_gamma   90.00
#
_symmetry.space_group_name_H-M   'P 1'
#
loop_
_entity.id
_entity.type
_entity.pdbx_description
1 polymer ?
#
loop_
_entity_poly.entity_id
_entity_poly.type
_entity_poly.pdbx_seq_one_letter_code
_entity_poly.pdbx_strand_id
1 'polypeptide(L)' 'MATQPEPDIAESEDEAPERGPLRRCLVKRESFAREAMLRFVVGPQRQLVFDVSATLPGRGLWLSASRDV' A
#
# COMPACT_ATOMS: atom_id res chain seq x y z
N MET A 1 -23.86 35.72 21.59
CA MET A 1 -24.42 35.30 20.28
C MET A 1 -23.70 36.10 19.22
N ALA A 2 -22.97 35.55 18.26
CA ALA A 2 -22.71 34.18 17.91
C ALA A 2 -21.36 34.12 17.16
N THR A 3 -20.66 33.02 17.41
CA THR A 3 -19.75 32.27 16.53
C THR A 3 -18.52 32.94 15.89
N GLN A 4 -17.47 32.13 15.86
CA GLN A 4 -16.07 32.38 15.53
C GLN A 4 -15.86 32.52 14.01
N PRO A 5 -14.69 33.05 13.56
CA PRO A 5 -14.29 32.99 12.16
C PRO A 5 -14.22 31.52 11.68
N GLU A 6 -14.88 31.25 10.55
CA GLU A 6 -14.83 29.96 9.88
C GLU A 6 -13.39 29.70 9.41
N PRO A 7 -12.75 28.59 9.81
CA PRO A 7 -11.49 28.20 9.21
C PRO A 7 -11.80 27.71 7.80
N ASP A 8 -11.43 28.51 6.80
CA ASP A 8 -11.26 28.07 5.41
C ASP A 8 -10.05 27.14 5.33
N ILE A 9 -10.18 25.97 5.94
CA ILE A 9 -9.38 24.81 5.57
C ILE A 9 -10.11 24.16 4.41
N ALA A 10 -9.97 24.78 3.24
CA ALA A 10 -10.32 24.18 1.97
C ALA A 10 -9.74 22.76 1.95
N GLU A 11 -10.66 21.81 2.01
CA GLU A 11 -10.42 20.39 1.94
C GLU A 11 -9.47 20.15 0.78
N SER A 12 -8.31 19.56 1.04
CA SER A 12 -7.36 19.20 -0.01
C SER A 12 -7.92 18.01 -0.80
N GLU A 13 -8.93 18.28 -1.63
CA GLU A 13 -9.58 17.36 -2.56
C GLU A 13 -8.65 17.04 -3.73
N ASP A 14 -7.40 16.64 -3.49
CA ASP A 14 -6.52 16.08 -4.55
C ASP A 14 -5.24 15.48 -3.96
N GLU A 15 -5.39 14.58 -2.98
CA GLU A 15 -4.35 13.56 -2.76
C GLU A 15 -4.94 12.21 -3.16
N ALA A 16 -5.35 12.09 -4.43
CA ALA A 16 -5.51 10.77 -5.01
C ALA A 16 -4.11 10.15 -4.99
N PRO A 17 -3.81 9.15 -4.12
CA PRO A 17 -2.50 8.54 -4.11
C PRO A 17 -2.24 8.11 -5.54
N GLU A 18 -1.10 8.51 -6.12
CA GLU A 18 -0.69 8.12 -7.46
C GLU A 18 -1.09 6.66 -7.64
N ARG A 19 -2.13 6.41 -8.46
CA ARG A 19 -2.75 5.09 -8.60
C ARG A 19 -1.77 4.23 -9.41
N GLY A 20 -0.65 3.90 -8.78
CA GLY A 20 0.30 2.95 -9.27
C GLY A 20 -0.43 1.64 -9.60
N PRO A 21 0.16 0.79 -10.45
CA PRO A 21 -0.50 -0.41 -10.94
C PRO A 21 -0.99 -1.26 -9.76
N LEU A 22 -2.31 -1.44 -9.67
CA LEU A 22 -2.95 -2.26 -8.65
C LEU A 22 -2.34 -3.66 -8.66
N ARG A 23 -2.11 -4.20 -7.46
CA ARG A 23 -1.49 -5.51 -7.26
C ARG A 23 -2.50 -6.43 -6.60
N ARG A 24 -2.55 -7.68 -7.06
CA ARG A 24 -3.43 -8.69 -6.48
C ARG A 24 -2.78 -9.28 -5.24
N CYS A 25 -3.47 -9.18 -4.10
CA CYS A 25 -3.12 -9.87 -2.88
C CYS A 25 -3.14 -11.39 -3.12
N LEU A 26 -2.09 -12.08 -2.66
CA LEU A 26 -2.03 -13.54 -2.78
C LEU A 26 -3.09 -14.25 -1.93
N VAL A 27 -3.34 -13.74 -0.72
CA VAL A 27 -4.26 -14.36 0.26
C VAL A 27 -5.71 -13.96 -0.02
N LYS A 28 -6.01 -12.65 -0.03
CA LYS A 28 -7.37 -12.13 -0.27
C LYS A 28 -7.85 -12.29 -1.71
N ARG A 29 -6.93 -12.45 -2.67
CA ARG A 29 -7.21 -12.46 -4.13
C ARG A 29 -7.83 -11.17 -4.68
N GLU A 30 -7.87 -10.11 -3.88
CA GLU A 30 -8.34 -8.78 -4.25
C GLU A 30 -7.16 -7.89 -4.70
N SER A 31 -7.46 -6.83 -5.46
CA SER A 31 -6.46 -5.89 -5.96
C SER A 31 -6.40 -4.64 -5.10
N PHE A 32 -5.20 -4.27 -4.64
CA PHE A 32 -4.97 -3.07 -3.85
C PHE A 32 -3.86 -2.20 -4.46
N ALA A 33 -3.81 -0.93 -4.05
CA ALA A 33 -2.72 -0.03 -4.38
C ALA A 33 -1.42 -0.48 -3.69
N ARG A 34 -0.26 -0.11 -4.24
CA ARG A 34 1.05 -0.57 -3.75
C ARG A 34 1.26 -0.17 -2.29
N GLU A 35 0.80 1.01 -1.90
CA GLU A 35 0.98 1.63 -0.59
C GLU A 35 0.25 0.86 0.51
N ALA A 36 -0.86 0.19 0.16
CA ALA A 36 -1.64 -0.65 1.06
C ALA A 36 -1.16 -2.11 1.10
N MET A 37 -0.02 -2.41 0.47
CA MET A 37 0.47 -3.77 0.30
C MET A 37 1.92 -3.96 0.74
N LEU A 38 2.19 -5.17 1.21
CA LEU A 38 3.50 -5.64 1.64
C LEU A 38 4.09 -6.53 0.54
N ARG A 39 5.32 -6.24 0.11
CA ARG A 39 6.04 -7.07 -0.86
C ARG A 39 6.97 -8.04 -0.14
N PHE A 40 6.91 -9.30 -0.55
CA PHE A 40 7.85 -10.33 -0.14
C PHE A 40 8.55 -10.91 -1.36
N VAL A 41 9.81 -11.31 -1.21
CA VAL A 41 10.59 -11.95 -2.27
C VAL A 41 11.20 -13.23 -1.74
N VAL A 42 11.25 -14.28 -2.56
CA VAL A 42 11.93 -15.53 -2.21
C VAL A 42 13.39 -15.43 -2.63
N GLY A 43 14.29 -15.43 -1.64
CA GLY A 43 15.73 -15.39 -1.85
C GLY A 43 16.30 -16.73 -2.32
N PRO A 44 17.58 -16.77 -2.72
CA PRO A 44 18.24 -17.98 -3.24
C PRO A 44 18.28 -19.14 -2.23
N GLN A 45 18.34 -18.85 -0.93
CA GLN A 45 18.27 -19.87 0.14
C GLN A 45 16.82 -20.25 0.52
N ARG A 46 15.84 -20.00 -0.37
CA ARG A 46 14.40 -20.21 -0.13
C ARG A 46 13.85 -19.50 1.11
N GLN A 47 14.49 -18.38 1.48
CA GLN A 47 14.02 -17.53 2.58
C GLN A 47 13.01 -16.52 2.05
N LEU A 48 11.97 -16.25 2.83
CA LEU A 48 11.01 -15.19 2.54
C LEU A 48 11.53 -13.88 3.12
N VAL A 49 11.80 -12.88 2.28
CA VAL A 49 12.34 -11.59 2.69
C VAL A 49 11.28 -10.52 2.47
N PHE A 50 11.05 -9.69 3.49
CA PHE A 50 10.21 -8.51 3.37
C PHE A 50 10.96 -7.39 2.64
N ASP A 51 10.42 -6.94 1.51
CA ASP A 51 11.03 -5.94 0.63
C ASP A 51 10.20 -4.65 0.62
N VAL A 52 10.46 -3.77 1.60
CA VAL A 52 9.81 -2.45 1.70
C VAL A 52 10.04 -1.59 0.46
N SER A 53 11.27 -1.59 -0.06
CA SER A 53 11.64 -0.69 -1.15
C SER A 53 11.16 -1.18 -2.52
N ALA A 54 10.75 -2.45 -2.62
CA ALA A 54 10.38 -3.11 -3.87
C ALA A 54 11.49 -3.09 -4.94
N THR A 55 12.75 -3.12 -4.51
CA THR A 55 13.92 -3.06 -5.40
C THR A 55 14.61 -4.40 -5.58
N LEU A 56 14.26 -5.42 -4.78
CA LEU A 56 14.92 -6.71 -4.87
C LEU A 56 14.53 -7.45 -6.16
N PRO A 57 15.51 -8.10 -6.82
CA PRO A 57 15.26 -8.90 -8.01
C PRO A 57 14.54 -10.21 -7.66
N GLY A 58 13.76 -10.73 -8.61
CA GLY A 58 13.05 -11.99 -8.48
C GLY A 58 11.53 -11.86 -8.41
N ARG A 59 10.86 -13.00 -8.17
CA ARG A 59 9.40 -13.06 -8.12
C ARG A 59 8.91 -12.51 -6.78
N GLY A 60 8.34 -11.31 -6.82
CA GLY A 60 7.67 -10.70 -5.67
C GLY A 60 6.27 -11.28 -5.44
N LEU A 61 5.92 -11.49 -4.18
CA LEU A 61 4.58 -11.79 -3.69
C LEU A 61 4.03 -10.54 -3.01
N TRP A 62 2.76 -10.23 -3.27
CA TRP A 62 2.09 -9.06 -2.70
C TRP A 62 1.02 -9.53 -1.72
N LEU A 63 1.05 -8.98 -0.51
CA LEU A 63 0.11 -9.25 0.58
C LEU A 63 -0.56 -7.94 0.99
N SER A 64 -1.83 -7.98 1.39
CA SER A 64 -2.48 -6.78 1.93
C SER A 64 -1.92 -6.51 3.33
N ALA A 65 -1.74 -5.24 3.69
CA ALA A 65 -1.31 -4.84 5.03
C ALA A 65 -2.46 -5.00 6.05
N SER A 66 -2.91 -6.24 6.27
CA SER A 66 -3.99 -6.58 7.18
C SER A 66 -3.54 -7.72 8.09
N ARG A 67 -4.02 -7.72 9.34
CA ARG A 67 -3.63 -8.73 10.35
C ARG A 67 -4.10 -10.15 10.02
N ASP A 68 -5.13 -10.28 9.20
CA ASP A 68 -5.72 -11.54 8.75
C ASP A 68 -4.96 -12.18 7.55
N VAL A 69 -3.80 -11.63 7.19
CA VAL A 69 -2.94 -12.05 6.07
C VAL A 69 -1.54 -12.34 6.57
#